data_AF-A0A9C8E538-F1
#
_entry.id   AF-A0A9C8E538-F1
#
_cell.length_a   1.000
_cell.length_b   1.000
_cell.length_c   1.000
_cell.angle_alpha   90.00
_cell.angle_beta   90.00
_cell.angle_gamma   90.00
#
_symmetry.space_group_name_H-M   'P 1'
#
loop_
_entity.id
_entity.type
_entity.pdbx_description
1 polymer ?
#
loop_
_entity_poly.entity_id
_entity_poly.type
_entity_poly.pdbx_seq_one_letter_code
_entity_poly.pdbx_strand_id
1 'polypeptide(L)'
;MSTRGCVAIGTPEHWQGVYNHWDSYPTYLGAKLWEHLHPNGQLRDLNAFAEDLLMYGDWREYLNRGVCPCCGQKGVGQPHTISGPFYDYWLRSEPLPEPFQSNLEEHGYPDPEAKYHEHGNGPDDQISSEYPDPLYIEWVYVINPAEKVMAVLVACRAPKPANAPVFESIRPLRVETPQGSVWWYPDIKAAYRHVVVASIDLTGPEPDWRNIEVEGNRIRNEAYDKYAFPPVHCRCKRIYFPEEGDTLRCPECGATLHMIKLNGRPLVLRTIEGKHRGWFVCTPEGEVQRYIPGALKDAIIELRREDERGH
;
A
#
# COMPACT_ATOMS: atom_id res chain seq x y z
N MET A 1 -3.45 10.60 3.93
CA MET A 1 -3.22 9.19 3.57
C MET A 1 -2.23 9.18 2.43
N SER A 2 -1.17 8.36 2.51
CA SER A 2 -0.14 8.31 1.47
C SER A 2 -0.60 7.37 0.35
N THR A 3 -0.98 7.92 -0.80
CA THR A 3 -1.27 7.14 -2.01
C THR A 3 0.04 6.78 -2.69
N ARG A 4 0.35 5.49 -2.74
CA ARG A 4 1.61 4.96 -3.27
C ARG A 4 1.53 4.76 -4.76
N GLY A 5 2.65 4.94 -5.45
CA GLY A 5 2.69 4.81 -6.89
C GLY A 5 4.08 4.52 -7.42
N CYS A 6 4.19 4.53 -8.74
CA CYS A 6 5.41 4.19 -9.45
C CYS A 6 5.48 4.99 -10.76
N VAL A 7 6.65 5.54 -11.07
CA VAL A 7 6.98 6.07 -12.40
C VAL A 7 7.90 5.06 -13.06
N ALA A 8 7.51 4.52 -14.20
CA ALA A 8 8.13 3.35 -14.81
C ALA A 8 8.41 3.54 -16.28
N ILE A 9 9.34 2.73 -16.80
CA ILE A 9 9.68 2.60 -18.21
C ILE A 9 9.26 1.22 -18.70
N GLY A 10 8.71 1.14 -19.90
CA GLY A 10 8.40 -0.12 -20.58
C GLY A 10 7.01 -0.13 -21.19
N THR A 11 6.32 -1.27 -21.08
CA THR A 11 4.92 -1.46 -21.50
C THR A 11 4.04 -1.77 -20.30
N PRO A 12 2.70 -1.69 -20.42
CA PRO A 12 1.80 -2.04 -19.32
C PRO A 12 2.02 -3.45 -18.75
N GLU A 13 2.49 -4.39 -19.57
CA GLU A 13 2.77 -5.77 -19.20
C GLU A 13 4.19 -5.96 -18.66
N HIS A 14 5.15 -5.18 -19.16
CA HIS A 14 6.58 -5.30 -18.85
C HIS A 14 7.17 -3.93 -18.53
N TRP A 15 7.16 -3.57 -17.24
CA TRP A 15 7.67 -2.30 -16.77
C TRP A 15 8.62 -2.45 -15.58
N GLN A 16 9.52 -1.50 -15.44
CA GLN A 16 10.41 -1.31 -14.31
C GLN A 16 10.45 0.18 -13.95
N GLY A 17 10.40 0.51 -12.67
CA GLY A 17 10.22 1.90 -12.26
C GLY A 17 10.60 2.18 -10.82
N VAL A 18 10.54 3.47 -10.51
CA VAL A 18 10.90 4.04 -9.22
C VAL A 18 9.67 4.25 -8.36
N TYR A 19 9.79 3.96 -7.08
CA TYR A 19 8.72 4.10 -6.10
C TYR A 19 8.37 5.57 -5.84
N ASN A 20 7.09 5.87 -5.66
CA ASN A 20 6.64 7.15 -5.11
C ASN A 20 5.77 6.93 -3.87
N HIS A 21 6.16 7.58 -2.77
CA HIS A 21 5.54 7.34 -1.46
C HIS A 21 4.15 7.99 -1.29
N TRP A 22 3.94 9.17 -1.86
CA TRP A 22 2.81 10.02 -1.50
C TRP A 22 2.16 10.71 -2.69
N ASP A 23 0.84 10.90 -2.60
CA ASP A 23 0.00 11.60 -3.57
C ASP A 23 0.17 11.12 -5.02
N SER A 24 0.17 9.80 -5.20
CA SER A 24 0.37 9.19 -6.51
C SER A 24 -0.85 9.25 -7.44
N TYR A 25 -1.87 10.03 -7.09
CA TYR A 25 -3.08 10.18 -7.91
C TYR A 25 -2.77 10.85 -9.25
N PRO A 26 -3.56 10.56 -10.31
CA PRO A 26 -3.39 11.21 -11.61
C PRO A 26 -3.42 12.74 -11.54
N THR A 27 -4.29 13.31 -10.69
CA THR A 27 -4.40 14.77 -10.50
C THR A 27 -3.17 15.42 -9.87
N TYR A 28 -2.29 14.65 -9.23
CA TYR A 28 -1.05 15.15 -8.64
C TYR A 28 0.19 14.59 -9.32
N LEU A 29 0.55 13.33 -9.06
CA LEU A 29 1.76 12.74 -9.64
C LEU A 29 1.69 12.66 -11.16
N GLY A 30 0.53 12.35 -11.74
CA GLY A 30 0.35 12.34 -13.20
C GLY A 30 0.62 13.70 -13.83
N ALA A 31 -0.01 14.75 -13.28
CA ALA A 31 0.22 16.14 -13.69
C ALA A 31 1.68 16.58 -13.50
N LYS A 32 2.30 16.24 -12.36
CA LYS A 32 3.71 16.57 -12.08
C LYS A 32 4.67 15.85 -13.02
N LEU A 33 4.40 14.59 -13.33
CA LEU A 33 5.18 13.83 -14.30
C LEU A 33 5.04 14.44 -15.70
N TRP A 34 3.84 14.86 -16.09
CA TRP A 34 3.62 15.54 -17.37
C TRP A 34 4.42 16.84 -17.49
N GLU A 35 4.34 17.72 -16.49
CA GLU A 35 5.15 18.94 -16.42
C GLU A 35 6.65 18.63 -16.53
N HIS A 36 7.11 17.57 -15.86
CA HIS A 36 8.50 17.13 -15.86
C HIS A 36 8.96 16.55 -17.21
N LEU A 37 8.06 15.90 -17.94
CA LEU A 37 8.30 15.42 -19.31
C LEU A 37 8.20 16.54 -20.34
N HIS A 38 7.50 17.65 -20.02
CA HIS A 38 7.29 18.79 -20.90
C HIS A 38 7.86 20.11 -20.34
N PRO A 39 9.17 20.20 -20.05
CA PRO A 39 9.76 21.45 -19.62
C PRO A 39 9.49 22.54 -20.67
N ASN A 40 8.87 23.65 -20.24
CA ASN A 40 8.46 24.76 -21.10
C ASN A 40 7.50 24.35 -22.25
N GLY A 41 6.70 23.31 -22.05
CA GLY A 41 5.75 22.81 -23.04
C GLY A 41 6.36 21.99 -24.17
N GLN A 42 7.66 21.65 -24.08
CA GLN A 42 8.34 20.81 -25.06
C GLN A 42 8.64 19.44 -24.49
N LEU A 43 8.22 18.38 -25.17
CA LEU A 43 8.55 17.02 -24.78
C LEU A 43 10.08 16.84 -24.76
N ARG A 44 10.61 16.46 -23.60
CA ARG A 44 12.04 16.15 -23.43
C ARG A 44 12.41 14.85 -24.14
N ASP A 45 13.72 14.60 -24.27
CA ASP A 45 14.22 13.30 -24.75
C ASP A 45 13.81 12.18 -23.78
N LEU A 46 12.91 11.31 -24.25
CA LEU A 46 12.37 10.19 -23.47
C LEU A 46 13.37 9.06 -23.27
N ASN A 47 14.32 8.87 -24.19
CA ASN A 47 15.36 7.84 -24.02
C ASN A 47 16.34 8.28 -22.93
N ALA A 48 16.80 9.53 -22.98
CA ALA A 48 17.65 10.09 -21.94
C ALA A 48 16.92 10.14 -20.58
N PHE A 49 15.63 10.46 -20.56
CA PHE A 49 14.82 10.39 -19.35
C PHE A 49 14.74 8.97 -18.79
N ALA A 50 14.50 7.96 -19.65
CA ALA A 50 14.39 6.57 -19.24
C ALA A 50 15.70 6.03 -18.65
N GLU A 51 16.83 6.29 -19.32
CA GLU A 51 18.16 5.90 -18.84
C GLU A 51 18.47 6.52 -17.47
N ASP A 52 18.18 7.81 -17.29
CA ASP A 52 18.39 8.54 -16.04
C ASP A 52 17.45 8.04 -14.93
N LEU A 53 16.16 7.86 -15.21
CA LEU A 53 15.18 7.39 -14.22
C LEU A 53 15.58 6.02 -13.63
N LEU A 54 16.08 5.11 -14.48
CA LEU A 54 16.46 3.76 -14.07
C LEU A 54 17.78 3.70 -13.27
N MET A 55 18.41 4.84 -12.98
CA MET A 55 19.54 4.93 -12.05
C MET A 55 19.13 5.11 -10.58
N TYR A 56 17.83 5.18 -10.26
CA TYR A 56 17.33 5.47 -8.91
C TYR A 56 16.30 4.45 -8.45
N GLY A 57 16.00 4.42 -7.15
CA GLY A 57 14.97 3.55 -6.56
C GLY A 57 13.66 4.27 -6.21
N ASP A 58 13.73 5.57 -5.93
CA ASP A 58 12.59 6.42 -5.53
C ASP A 58 12.48 7.65 -6.44
N TRP A 59 11.26 8.10 -6.68
CA TRP A 59 10.97 9.29 -7.48
C TRP A 59 11.60 10.56 -6.90
N ARG A 60 11.63 10.71 -5.58
CA ARG A 60 12.27 11.87 -4.91
C ARG A 60 13.78 11.82 -5.02
N GLU A 61 14.35 10.62 -4.95
CA GLU A 61 15.78 10.41 -5.19
C GLU A 61 16.15 10.87 -6.60
N TYR A 62 15.38 10.44 -7.60
CA TYR A 62 15.52 10.90 -8.98
C TYR A 62 15.43 12.43 -9.10
N LEU A 63 14.38 13.05 -8.52
CA LEU A 63 14.19 14.51 -8.58
C LEU A 63 15.33 15.28 -7.93
N ASN A 64 15.93 14.75 -6.86
CA ASN A 64 17.07 15.35 -6.16
C ASN A 64 18.43 14.88 -6.72
N ARG A 65 18.46 14.22 -7.88
CA ARG A 65 19.68 13.72 -8.54
C ARG A 65 20.52 12.81 -7.63
N GLY A 66 19.85 11.99 -6.83
CA GLY A 66 20.46 11.06 -5.89
C GLY A 66 21.04 11.70 -4.63
N VAL A 67 20.85 13.00 -4.40
CA VAL A 67 21.37 13.69 -3.21
C VAL A 67 20.38 13.52 -2.05
N CYS A 68 20.84 12.91 -0.96
CA CYS A 68 20.05 12.75 0.25
C CYS A 68 19.86 14.11 0.96
N PRO A 69 18.61 14.53 1.26
CA PRO A 69 18.36 15.81 1.92
C PRO A 69 18.83 15.85 3.39
N CYS A 70 19.10 14.70 4.01
CA CYS A 70 19.49 14.61 5.42
C CYS A 70 21.01 14.65 5.64
N CYS A 71 21.79 14.07 4.73
CA CYS A 71 23.25 13.96 4.88
C CYS A 71 24.06 14.51 3.70
N GLY A 72 23.41 14.85 2.57
CA GLY A 72 24.08 15.34 1.37
C GLY A 72 24.80 14.30 0.54
N GLN A 73 24.86 13.06 1.02
CA GLN A 73 25.50 11.98 0.28
C GLN A 73 24.73 11.72 -1.03
N LYS A 74 25.45 11.35 -2.08
CA LYS A 74 24.92 11.16 -3.42
C LYS A 74 24.95 9.68 -3.82
N GLY A 75 23.86 9.18 -4.38
CA GLY A 75 23.75 7.80 -4.91
C GLY A 75 23.62 6.74 -3.82
N VAL A 76 23.16 7.14 -2.64
CA VAL A 76 22.94 6.28 -1.48
C VAL A 76 21.45 5.94 -1.31
N GLY A 77 20.64 6.07 -2.37
CA GLY A 77 19.21 5.81 -2.25
C GLY A 77 18.43 6.89 -1.49
N GLN A 78 17.10 6.76 -1.55
CA GLN A 78 16.21 7.60 -0.75
C GLN A 78 16.29 7.24 0.74
N PRO A 79 16.36 8.23 1.66
CA PRO A 79 16.23 7.95 3.08
C PRO A 79 14.84 7.40 3.41
N HIS A 80 14.77 6.25 4.06
CA HIS A 80 13.51 5.51 4.26
C HIS A 80 13.16 5.21 5.72
N THR A 81 13.98 5.62 6.67
CA THR A 81 13.61 5.73 8.09
C THR A 81 14.35 6.91 8.66
N ILE A 82 13.62 7.86 9.21
CA ILE A 82 14.16 8.91 10.06
C ILE A 82 13.66 8.57 11.46
N SER A 83 14.53 8.55 12.46
CA SER A 83 14.07 8.29 13.83
C SER A 83 12.88 9.21 14.18
N GLY A 84 11.78 8.65 14.66
CA GLY A 84 10.54 9.41 14.93
C GLY A 84 10.76 10.70 15.73
N PRO A 85 11.61 10.69 16.78
CA PRO A 85 12.02 11.92 17.47
C PRO A 85 12.65 12.95 16.52
N PHE A 86 13.60 12.57 15.65
CA PHE A 86 14.22 13.48 14.69
C PHE A 86 13.22 14.07 13.69
N TYR A 87 12.28 13.25 13.19
CA TYR A 87 11.24 13.70 12.26
C TYR A 87 10.32 14.77 12.90
N ASP A 88 9.90 14.54 14.14
CA ASP A 88 9.07 15.49 14.88
C ASP A 88 9.80 16.80 15.22
N TYR A 89 11.11 16.75 15.51
CA TYR A 89 11.92 17.94 15.75
C TYR A 89 12.15 18.75 14.48
N TRP A 90 12.52 18.11 13.37
CA TRP A 90 12.80 18.77 12.09
C TRP A 90 11.61 19.58 11.55
N LEU A 91 10.38 19.08 11.73
CA LEU A 91 9.17 19.77 11.26
C LEU A 91 8.69 20.91 12.18
N ARG A 92 9.16 20.98 13.43
CA ARG A 92 8.50 21.80 14.47
C ARG A 92 9.44 22.72 15.25
N SER A 93 10.75 22.64 15.05
CA SER A 93 11.71 23.31 15.91
C SER A 93 12.70 24.15 15.11
N GLU A 94 12.54 25.47 15.17
CA GLU A 94 13.67 26.39 15.01
C GLU A 94 14.02 27.00 16.37
N PRO A 95 15.29 26.93 16.81
CA PRO A 95 16.44 26.28 16.14
C PRO A 95 16.49 24.74 16.31
N LEU A 96 17.25 24.06 15.44
CA LEU A 96 17.53 22.62 15.55
C LEU A 96 18.32 22.31 16.84
N PRO A 97 18.05 21.21 17.57
CA PRO A 97 18.83 20.85 18.74
C PRO A 97 20.22 20.31 18.37
N GLU A 98 21.18 20.43 19.27
CA GLU A 98 22.47 19.71 19.18
C GLU A 98 22.25 18.17 19.14
N PRO A 99 23.03 17.40 18.36
CA PRO A 99 24.18 17.81 17.54
C PRO A 99 23.80 18.26 16.12
N PHE A 100 22.53 18.43 15.78
CA PHE A 100 22.10 18.68 14.40
C PHE A 100 22.42 20.10 13.93
N GLN A 101 22.34 21.07 14.83
CA GLN A 101 22.75 22.44 14.54
C GLN A 101 24.26 22.52 14.27
N SER A 102 25.10 21.96 15.14
CA SER A 102 26.55 21.90 14.90
C SER A 102 26.91 21.10 13.65
N ASN A 103 26.27 19.96 13.38
CA ASN A 103 26.48 19.22 12.14
C ASN A 103 26.10 20.03 10.89
N LEU A 104 24.99 20.76 10.93
CA LEU A 104 24.56 21.62 9.83
C LEU A 104 25.57 22.77 9.60
N GLU A 105 26.07 23.37 10.67
CA GLU A 105 27.08 24.44 10.62
C GLU A 105 28.45 23.93 10.12
N GLU A 106 28.88 22.74 10.58
CA GLU A 106 30.19 22.16 10.27
C GLU A 106 30.22 21.47 8.88
N HIS A 107 29.16 20.74 8.54
CA HIS A 107 29.13 19.84 7.38
C HIS A 107 28.09 20.26 6.33
N GLY A 108 27.24 21.24 6.61
CA GLY A 108 26.14 21.65 5.74
C GLY A 108 24.93 20.71 5.78
N TYR A 109 24.95 19.66 6.60
CA TYR A 109 23.90 18.65 6.70
C TYR A 109 23.65 18.22 8.14
N PRO A 110 22.40 17.98 8.56
CA PRO A 110 22.09 17.64 9.94
C PRO A 110 22.58 16.25 10.38
N ASP A 111 22.67 15.25 9.48
CA ASP A 111 23.09 13.88 9.83
C ASP A 111 24.09 13.27 8.83
N PRO A 112 25.31 13.82 8.70
CA PRO A 112 26.25 13.44 7.64
C PRO A 112 26.71 11.97 7.69
N GLU A 113 26.64 11.35 8.86
CA GLU A 113 27.07 9.96 9.10
C GLU A 113 25.90 8.95 9.04
N ALA A 114 24.69 9.39 8.70
CA ALA A 114 23.48 8.55 8.66
C ALA A 114 23.23 7.81 10.01
N LYS A 115 23.49 8.48 11.13
CA LYS A 115 23.26 7.90 12.47
C LYS A 115 21.78 7.77 12.80
N TYR A 116 20.95 8.62 12.23
CA TYR A 116 19.54 8.78 12.57
C TYR A 116 18.61 8.57 11.36
N HIS A 117 19.17 8.33 10.18
CA HIS A 117 18.44 7.84 9.02
C HIS A 117 19.15 6.72 8.27
N GLU A 118 18.36 5.87 7.62
CA GLU A 118 18.85 4.76 6.78
C GLU A 118 18.57 5.04 5.29
N HIS A 119 19.46 4.54 4.46
CA HIS A 119 19.60 4.79 3.03
C HIS A 119 19.10 3.62 2.18
N GLY A 120 18.43 3.94 1.08
CA GLY A 120 18.02 3.01 0.01
C GLY A 120 19.18 2.25 -0.61
N ASN A 121 18.86 1.22 -1.38
CA ASN A 121 19.79 0.54 -2.27
C ASN A 121 19.78 1.14 -3.69
N GLY A 122 19.18 2.33 -3.87
CA GLY A 122 19.13 3.03 -5.16
C GLY A 122 18.44 2.17 -6.23
N PRO A 123 19.06 1.91 -7.40
CA PRO A 123 18.47 1.08 -8.47
C PRO A 123 17.93 -0.28 -8.02
N ASP A 124 18.51 -0.88 -6.98
CA ASP A 124 18.08 -2.19 -6.49
C ASP A 124 16.72 -2.15 -5.76
N ASP A 125 16.24 -0.96 -5.38
CA ASP A 125 14.91 -0.76 -4.76
C ASP A 125 13.79 -0.56 -5.80
N GLN A 126 14.09 -0.68 -7.10
CA GLN A 126 13.10 -0.54 -8.15
C GLN A 126 12.00 -1.60 -8.09
N ILE A 127 10.82 -1.20 -8.55
CA ILE A 127 9.62 -2.03 -8.62
C ILE A 127 9.39 -2.41 -10.09
N SER A 128 8.93 -3.62 -10.36
CA SER A 128 8.66 -4.09 -11.73
C SER A 128 7.32 -4.78 -11.85
N SER A 129 6.82 -5.00 -13.07
CA SER A 129 5.56 -5.72 -13.31
C SER A 129 5.57 -7.17 -12.78
N GLU A 130 6.74 -7.78 -12.59
CA GLU A 130 6.91 -9.12 -11.99
C GLU A 130 6.89 -9.10 -10.46
N TYR A 131 7.30 -7.97 -9.88
CA TYR A 131 7.31 -7.71 -8.43
C TYR A 131 6.60 -6.39 -8.12
N PRO A 132 5.35 -6.21 -8.56
CA PRO A 132 4.75 -4.89 -8.69
C PRO A 132 4.24 -4.34 -7.37
N ASP A 133 4.19 -5.19 -6.35
CA ASP A 133 3.41 -4.91 -5.16
C ASP A 133 4.04 -5.33 -3.83
N PRO A 134 5.24 -4.83 -3.49
CA PRO A 134 5.75 -4.98 -2.13
C PRO A 134 4.90 -4.21 -1.09
N LEU A 135 4.17 -3.14 -1.48
CA LEU A 135 3.60 -2.18 -0.52
C LEU A 135 2.21 -1.64 -0.87
N TYR A 136 1.41 -2.31 -1.70
CA TYR A 136 0.17 -1.78 -2.27
C TYR A 136 0.41 -0.55 -3.17
N ILE A 137 1.00 -0.77 -4.36
CA ILE A 137 1.23 0.28 -5.37
C ILE A 137 -0.09 0.59 -6.08
N GLU A 138 -0.70 1.73 -5.77
CA GLU A 138 -2.05 2.06 -6.24
C GLU A 138 -2.11 2.54 -7.68
N TRP A 139 -1.10 3.29 -8.13
CA TRP A 139 -1.03 3.89 -9.46
C TRP A 139 0.35 3.69 -10.08
N VAL A 140 0.39 3.39 -11.37
CA VAL A 140 1.65 3.24 -12.12
C VAL A 140 1.57 4.07 -13.39
N TYR A 141 2.60 4.84 -13.67
CA TYR A 141 2.76 5.64 -14.87
C TYR A 141 3.87 5.03 -15.71
N VAL A 142 3.51 4.24 -16.72
CA VAL A 142 4.46 3.53 -17.57
C VAL A 142 4.70 4.33 -18.83
N ILE A 143 5.94 4.80 -19.02
CA ILE A 143 6.36 5.56 -20.19
C ILE A 143 7.01 4.58 -21.17
N ASN A 144 6.54 4.59 -22.41
CA ASN A 144 7.16 3.90 -23.54
C ASN A 144 7.88 4.95 -24.42
N PRO A 145 9.21 5.09 -24.33
CA PRO A 145 9.96 6.07 -25.12
C PRO A 145 9.84 5.87 -26.63
N ALA A 146 9.74 4.62 -27.09
CA ALA A 146 9.68 4.28 -28.51
C ALA A 146 8.36 4.73 -29.14
N GLU A 147 7.24 4.54 -28.41
CA GLU A 147 5.91 4.91 -28.87
C GLU A 147 5.51 6.33 -28.46
N LYS A 148 6.29 6.97 -27.58
CA LYS A 148 5.97 8.27 -26.96
C LYS A 148 4.59 8.27 -26.29
N VAL A 149 4.31 7.18 -25.58
CA VAL A 149 3.04 6.98 -24.88
C VAL A 149 3.31 6.82 -23.39
N MET A 150 2.40 7.35 -22.57
CA MET A 150 2.32 7.04 -21.15
C MET A 150 1.03 6.29 -20.85
N ALA A 151 1.15 5.05 -20.39
CA ALA A 151 0.03 4.29 -19.85
C ALA A 151 -0.14 4.61 -18.36
N VAL A 152 -1.37 4.89 -17.95
CA VAL A 152 -1.75 5.05 -16.54
C VAL A 152 -2.48 3.79 -16.09
N LEU A 153 -1.96 3.13 -15.07
CA LEU A 153 -2.52 1.91 -14.53
C LEU A 153 -3.00 2.14 -13.10
N VAL A 154 -4.08 1.44 -12.71
CA VAL A 154 -4.61 1.44 -11.35
C VAL A 154 -4.56 0.03 -10.77
N ALA A 155 -4.26 -0.09 -9.48
CA ALA A 155 -4.39 -1.35 -8.76
C ALA A 155 -5.86 -1.73 -8.60
N CYS A 156 -6.22 -2.87 -9.19
CA CYS A 156 -7.53 -3.48 -9.08
C CYS A 156 -7.42 -4.80 -8.34
N ARG A 157 -8.45 -5.12 -7.56
CA ARG A 157 -8.58 -6.45 -6.98
C ARG A 157 -8.67 -7.50 -8.10
N ALA A 158 -7.93 -8.59 -7.95
CA ALA A 158 -7.95 -9.72 -8.87
C ALA A 158 -8.77 -10.89 -8.29
N PRO A 159 -9.38 -11.74 -9.14
CA PRO A 159 -9.97 -12.98 -8.67
C PRO A 159 -8.90 -13.83 -8.02
N LYS A 160 -9.21 -14.38 -6.85
CA LYS A 160 -8.33 -15.35 -6.19
C LYS A 160 -8.17 -16.57 -7.12
N PRO A 161 -6.94 -17.02 -7.42
CA PRO A 161 -6.75 -18.26 -8.17
C PRO A 161 -7.48 -19.42 -7.49
N ALA A 162 -8.13 -20.30 -8.26
CA ALA A 162 -8.92 -21.41 -7.71
C ALA A 162 -8.11 -22.33 -6.75
N ASN A 163 -6.80 -22.42 -6.99
CA ASN A 163 -5.86 -23.22 -6.19
C ASN A 163 -4.99 -22.37 -5.26
N ALA A 164 -5.21 -21.05 -5.17
CA ALA A 164 -4.46 -20.25 -4.21
C ALA A 164 -4.90 -20.67 -2.80
N PRO A 165 -3.94 -20.98 -1.90
CA PRO A 165 -4.26 -21.43 -0.55
C PRO A 165 -5.29 -20.49 0.08
N VAL A 166 -6.31 -21.04 0.73
CA VAL A 166 -7.18 -20.26 1.63
C VAL A 166 -6.24 -19.49 2.55
N PHE A 167 -6.51 -18.19 2.79
CA PHE A 167 -5.75 -17.31 3.68
C PHE A 167 -5.84 -17.81 5.15
N GLU A 168 -5.57 -19.09 5.41
CA GLU A 168 -5.48 -19.70 6.74
C GLU A 168 -4.14 -19.39 7.40
N SER A 169 -3.17 -18.95 6.61
CA SER A 169 -1.97 -18.30 7.10
C SER A 169 -1.53 -17.31 6.04
N ILE A 170 -1.41 -16.04 6.41
CA ILE A 170 -0.49 -15.13 5.75
C ILE A 170 0.88 -15.80 5.88
N ARG A 171 1.24 -16.67 4.92
CA ARG A 171 2.64 -17.11 4.83
C ARG A 171 3.35 -15.93 4.22
N PRO A 172 4.29 -15.31 4.95
CA PRO A 172 5.05 -14.26 4.35
C PRO A 172 5.76 -14.86 3.14
N LEU A 173 5.46 -14.34 1.95
CA LEU A 173 6.07 -14.71 0.70
C LEU A 173 7.54 -14.32 0.83
N ARG A 174 8.41 -15.33 0.95
CA ARG A 174 9.85 -15.15 0.94
C ARG A 174 10.24 -14.79 -0.48
N VAL A 175 10.45 -13.50 -0.75
CA VAL A 175 11.03 -13.05 -2.02
C VAL A 175 12.51 -12.86 -1.77
N GLU A 176 13.33 -13.73 -2.36
CA GLU A 176 14.76 -13.44 -2.53
C GLU A 176 14.88 -12.48 -3.70
N THR A 177 15.38 -11.27 -3.45
CA THR A 177 15.77 -10.35 -4.53
C THR A 177 16.98 -10.94 -5.27
N PRO A 178 17.29 -10.48 -6.50
CA PRO A 178 18.53 -10.87 -7.20
C PRO A 178 19.82 -10.72 -6.36
N GLN A 179 19.78 -9.86 -5.33
CA GLN A 179 20.87 -9.54 -4.41
C GLN A 179 20.86 -10.39 -3.11
N GLY A 180 19.91 -11.32 -2.95
CA GLY A 180 19.81 -12.22 -1.80
C GLY A 180 19.08 -11.66 -0.57
N SER A 181 18.51 -10.45 -0.67
CA SER A 181 17.68 -9.86 0.39
C SER A 181 16.35 -10.61 0.50
N VAL A 182 15.93 -10.91 1.73
CA VAL A 182 14.70 -11.66 2.01
C VAL A 182 13.61 -10.72 2.50
N TRP A 183 12.58 -10.53 1.68
CA TRP A 183 11.39 -9.80 2.10
C TRP A 183 10.28 -10.75 2.51
N TRP A 184 9.51 -10.34 3.53
CA TRP A 184 8.38 -11.08 4.09
C TRP A 184 7.10 -10.31 3.84
N TYR A 185 6.49 -10.50 2.67
CA TYR A 185 5.22 -9.86 2.35
C TYR A 185 4.05 -10.80 2.63
N PRO A 186 2.92 -10.33 3.18
CA PRO A 186 1.69 -11.08 3.01
C PRO A 186 1.53 -11.38 1.50
N ASP A 187 1.21 -12.62 1.14
CA ASP A 187 1.03 -13.04 -0.26
C ASP A 187 -0.17 -12.33 -0.92
N ILE A 188 0.03 -11.03 -1.17
CA ILE A 188 -0.90 -10.06 -1.76
C ILE A 188 -0.75 -10.06 -3.27
N LYS A 189 0.30 -10.71 -3.82
CA LYS A 189 0.50 -10.91 -5.26
C LYS A 189 -0.74 -11.52 -5.94
N ALA A 190 -1.47 -12.36 -5.21
CA ALA A 190 -2.71 -13.00 -5.72
C ALA A 190 -3.97 -12.13 -5.57
N ALA A 191 -3.91 -10.99 -4.88
CA ALA A 191 -5.07 -10.16 -4.54
C ALA A 191 -5.24 -8.93 -5.44
N TYR A 192 -4.18 -8.44 -6.08
CA TYR A 192 -4.22 -7.24 -6.91
C TYR A 192 -3.48 -7.41 -8.23
N ARG A 193 -3.93 -6.65 -9.23
CA ARG A 193 -3.29 -6.51 -10.54
C ARG A 193 -3.42 -5.06 -10.99
N HIS A 194 -2.46 -4.58 -11.76
CA HIS A 194 -2.55 -3.28 -12.41
C HIS A 194 -3.38 -3.41 -13.68
N VAL A 195 -4.35 -2.51 -13.85
CA VAL A 195 -5.23 -2.44 -15.03
C VAL A 195 -5.02 -1.08 -15.68
N VAL A 196 -4.85 -1.07 -17.00
CA VAL A 196 -4.72 0.17 -17.79
C VAL A 196 -6.04 0.96 -17.72
N VAL A 197 -5.92 2.22 -17.34
CA VAL A 197 -7.02 3.21 -17.27
C VAL A 197 -6.97 4.16 -18.44
N ALA A 198 -5.77 4.58 -18.83
CA ALA A 198 -5.57 5.53 -19.92
C ALA A 198 -4.27 5.23 -20.66
N SER A 199 -4.25 5.60 -21.95
CA SER A 199 -3.06 5.63 -22.80
C SER A 199 -2.95 7.05 -23.35
N ILE A 200 -1.91 7.77 -22.95
CA ILE A 200 -1.71 9.19 -23.24
C ILE A 200 -0.63 9.33 -24.30
N ASP A 201 -0.93 10.01 -25.40
CA ASP A 201 0.07 10.44 -26.38
C ASP A 201 0.87 11.62 -25.81
N LEU A 202 2.16 11.40 -25.54
CA LEU A 202 3.05 12.41 -24.97
C LEU A 202 3.44 13.50 -25.98
N THR A 203 3.07 13.37 -27.26
CA THR A 203 3.23 14.45 -28.25
C THR A 203 1.98 15.32 -28.38
N GLY A 204 0.89 14.89 -27.75
CA GLY A 204 -0.39 15.58 -27.76
C GLY A 204 -0.53 16.65 -26.67
N PRO A 205 -1.74 17.20 -26.51
CA PRO A 205 -2.06 18.11 -25.41
C PRO A 205 -2.07 17.38 -24.06
N GLU A 206 -1.94 18.15 -22.98
CA GLU A 206 -2.09 17.63 -21.62
C GLU A 206 -3.47 16.97 -21.44
N PRO A 207 -3.53 15.74 -20.87
CA PRO A 207 -4.79 15.05 -20.66
C PRO A 207 -5.57 15.61 -19.48
N ASP A 208 -6.86 15.30 -19.42
CA ASP A 208 -7.69 15.58 -18.24
C ASP A 208 -7.38 14.59 -17.11
N TRP A 209 -6.45 14.97 -16.23
CA TRP A 209 -6.06 14.17 -15.07
C TRP A 209 -7.22 13.84 -14.14
N ARG A 210 -8.19 14.74 -14.00
CA ARG A 210 -9.34 14.54 -13.12
C ARG A 210 -10.22 13.44 -13.67
N ASN A 211 -10.47 13.44 -14.97
CA ASN A 211 -11.23 12.39 -15.62
C ASN A 211 -10.53 11.02 -15.53
N ILE A 212 -9.21 10.97 -15.74
CA ILE A 212 -8.42 9.73 -15.59
C ILE A 212 -8.52 9.18 -14.16
N GLU A 213 -8.42 10.04 -13.15
CA GLU A 213 -8.57 9.62 -11.75
C GLU A 213 -9.97 9.09 -11.45
N VAL A 214 -11.02 9.79 -11.90
CA VAL A 214 -12.42 9.36 -11.72
C VAL A 214 -12.64 7.99 -12.37
N GLU A 215 -12.15 7.81 -13.59
CA GLU A 215 -12.29 6.56 -14.32
C GLU A 215 -11.51 5.41 -13.67
N GLY A 216 -10.27 5.64 -13.27
CA GLY A 216 -9.49 4.62 -12.56
C GLY A 216 -10.11 4.25 -11.20
N ASN A 217 -10.69 5.23 -10.49
CA ASN A 217 -11.47 4.95 -9.27
C ASN A 217 -12.72 4.11 -9.55
N ARG A 218 -13.45 4.39 -10.64
CA ARG A 218 -14.61 3.60 -11.06
C ARG A 218 -14.22 2.15 -11.34
N ILE A 219 -13.20 1.92 -12.19
CA ILE A 219 -12.68 0.59 -12.54
C ILE A 219 -12.21 -0.16 -11.29
N ARG A 220 -11.48 0.52 -10.41
CA ARG A 220 -11.02 -0.03 -9.13
C ARG A 220 -12.20 -0.48 -8.29
N ASN A 221 -13.19 0.38 -8.08
CA ASN A 221 -14.37 0.08 -7.26
C ASN A 221 -15.19 -1.08 -7.83
N GLU A 222 -15.38 -1.15 -9.15
CA GLU A 222 -16.07 -2.27 -9.81
C GLU A 222 -15.33 -3.59 -9.62
N ALA A 223 -13.99 -3.58 -9.69
CA ALA A 223 -13.18 -4.76 -9.38
C ALA A 223 -13.28 -5.13 -7.89
N TYR A 224 -13.31 -4.15 -6.99
CA TYR A 224 -13.54 -4.36 -5.57
C TYR A 224 -14.91 -4.97 -5.30
N ASP A 225 -15.98 -4.52 -5.95
CA ASP A 225 -17.33 -5.06 -5.78
C ASP A 225 -17.44 -6.48 -6.34
N LYS A 226 -16.85 -6.71 -7.52
CA LYS A 226 -16.88 -8.01 -8.21
C LYS A 226 -16.08 -9.08 -7.47
N TYR A 227 -14.91 -8.72 -6.95
CA TYR A 227 -13.99 -9.66 -6.32
C TYR A 227 -13.87 -9.45 -4.81
N ALA A 228 -14.73 -8.63 -4.22
CA ALA A 228 -14.94 -8.58 -2.79
C ALA A 228 -15.07 -10.02 -2.31
N PHE A 229 -14.44 -10.33 -1.17
CA PHE A 229 -14.92 -11.51 -0.44
C PHE A 229 -16.42 -11.32 -0.37
N PRO A 230 -17.23 -12.33 -0.79
CA PRO A 230 -18.68 -12.19 -0.75
C PRO A 230 -18.93 -11.60 0.62
N PRO A 231 -19.46 -10.37 0.67
CA PRO A 231 -19.58 -9.72 1.94
C PRO A 231 -20.28 -10.74 2.81
N VAL A 232 -19.82 -10.92 4.03
CA VAL A 232 -20.55 -11.74 4.99
C VAL A 232 -21.84 -10.98 5.36
N HIS A 233 -22.55 -10.41 4.37
CA HIS A 233 -23.93 -10.01 4.38
C HIS A 233 -24.76 -11.26 4.65
N CYS A 234 -24.87 -11.58 5.93
CA CYS A 234 -26.22 -11.76 6.45
C CYS A 234 -26.96 -10.47 6.06
N ARG A 235 -27.95 -10.50 5.14
CA ARG A 235 -28.80 -9.33 4.80
C ARG A 235 -29.75 -8.96 5.95
N CYS A 236 -29.37 -9.30 7.16
CA CYS A 236 -30.12 -9.29 8.38
C CYS A 236 -30.15 -7.84 8.89
N LYS A 237 -30.97 -6.98 8.26
CA LYS A 237 -31.12 -5.56 8.59
C LYS A 237 -31.74 -5.31 9.98
N ARG A 238 -32.03 -6.38 10.74
CA ARG A 238 -32.44 -6.34 12.14
C ARG A 238 -31.71 -7.44 12.89
N ILE A 239 -30.48 -7.18 13.30
CA ILE A 239 -29.85 -7.99 14.33
C ILE A 239 -30.45 -7.50 15.64
N TYR A 240 -31.36 -8.28 16.22
CA TYR A 240 -31.71 -8.13 17.63
C TYR A 240 -30.45 -8.44 18.43
N PHE A 241 -30.03 -7.51 19.30
CA PHE A 241 -28.90 -7.73 20.18
C PHE A 241 -29.31 -8.77 21.23
N PRO A 242 -28.68 -9.95 21.25
CA PRO A 242 -28.92 -10.94 22.28
C PRO A 242 -28.45 -10.42 23.65
N GLU A 243 -28.99 -10.94 24.75
CA GLU A 243 -28.37 -10.77 26.06
C GLU A 243 -27.12 -11.66 26.18
N GLU A 244 -26.27 -11.40 27.18
CA GLU A 244 -25.07 -12.19 27.40
C GLU A 244 -25.42 -13.67 27.67
N GLY A 245 -24.83 -14.59 26.89
CA GLY A 245 -25.12 -16.02 26.95
C GLY A 245 -26.11 -16.52 25.88
N ASP A 246 -26.77 -15.62 25.15
CA ASP A 246 -27.67 -16.03 24.08
C ASP A 246 -26.91 -16.48 22.83
N THR A 247 -27.43 -17.56 22.23
CA THR A 247 -27.00 -18.07 20.93
C THR A 247 -28.12 -17.83 19.93
N LEU A 248 -27.93 -16.89 18.99
CA LEU A 248 -28.92 -16.61 17.97
C LEU A 248 -28.56 -17.30 16.67
N ARG A 249 -29.47 -18.14 16.17
CA ARG A 249 -29.35 -18.68 14.81
C ARG A 249 -30.07 -17.76 13.84
N CYS A 250 -29.35 -17.22 12.87
CA CYS A 250 -29.94 -16.45 11.79
C CYS A 250 -30.89 -17.36 10.99
N PRO A 251 -32.20 -17.04 10.92
CA PRO A 251 -33.15 -17.87 10.20
C PRO A 251 -32.95 -17.84 8.68
N GLU A 252 -32.32 -16.80 8.13
CA GLU A 252 -32.12 -16.64 6.69
C GLU A 252 -30.86 -17.34 6.16
N CYS A 253 -29.74 -17.26 6.88
CA CYS A 253 -28.47 -17.84 6.42
C CYS A 253 -27.96 -19.00 7.28
N GLY A 254 -28.71 -19.38 8.33
CA GLY A 254 -28.36 -20.48 9.23
C GLY A 254 -27.13 -20.23 10.12
N ALA A 255 -26.50 -19.05 10.01
CA ALA A 255 -25.34 -18.67 10.80
C ALA A 255 -25.70 -18.54 12.27
N THR A 256 -24.84 -19.03 13.15
CA THR A 256 -25.00 -18.85 14.59
C THR A 256 -24.16 -17.65 15.04
N LEU A 257 -24.78 -16.74 15.77
CA LEU A 257 -24.14 -15.59 16.40
C LEU A 257 -24.01 -15.88 17.89
N HIS A 258 -22.81 -15.78 18.42
CA HIS A 258 -22.50 -15.89 19.85
C HIS A 258 -22.11 -14.52 20.36
N MET A 259 -22.76 -14.05 21.43
CA MET A 259 -22.33 -12.88 22.19
C MET A 259 -21.36 -13.32 23.28
N ILE A 260 -20.13 -12.81 23.25
CA ILE A 260 -19.16 -13.01 24.34
C ILE A 260 -18.69 -11.67 24.87
N LYS A 261 -18.27 -11.62 26.14
CA LYS A 261 -17.57 -10.45 26.69
C LYS A 261 -16.07 -10.72 26.73
N LEU A 262 -15.30 -9.87 26.05
CA LEU A 262 -13.83 -9.86 26.17
C LEU A 262 -13.42 -8.58 26.89
N ASN A 263 -12.82 -8.70 28.07
CA ASN A 263 -12.41 -7.56 28.91
C ASN A 263 -13.53 -6.54 29.15
N GLY A 264 -14.76 -7.04 29.40
CA GLY A 264 -15.95 -6.21 29.64
C GLY A 264 -16.58 -5.58 28.39
N ARG A 265 -16.05 -5.85 27.18
CA ARG A 265 -16.62 -5.37 25.92
C ARG A 265 -17.37 -6.48 25.18
N PRO A 266 -18.58 -6.22 24.66
CA PRO A 266 -19.33 -7.22 23.88
C PRO A 266 -18.65 -7.48 22.54
N LEU A 267 -18.55 -8.74 22.17
CA LEU A 267 -18.00 -9.23 20.90
C LEU A 267 -19.01 -10.19 20.27
N VAL A 268 -19.28 -10.03 18.98
CA VAL A 268 -20.19 -10.92 18.24
C VAL A 268 -19.38 -11.88 17.38
N LEU A 269 -19.52 -13.15 17.70
CA LEU A 269 -18.87 -14.28 17.08
C LEU A 269 -19.81 -14.90 16.04
N ARG A 270 -19.40 -15.01 14.78
CA ARG A 270 -20.21 -15.67 13.75
C ARG A 270 -19.63 -17.02 13.36
N THR A 271 -20.47 -18.06 13.46
CA THR A 271 -20.20 -19.41 12.95
C THR A 271 -21.17 -19.73 11.81
N ILE A 272 -20.64 -20.37 10.75
CA ILE A 272 -21.44 -20.91 9.64
C ILE A 272 -20.99 -22.35 9.46
N GLU A 273 -21.91 -23.32 9.53
CA GLU A 273 -21.61 -24.76 9.31
C GLU A 273 -20.46 -25.30 10.20
N GLY A 274 -20.39 -24.86 11.47
CA GLY A 274 -19.34 -25.30 12.41
C GLY A 274 -17.94 -24.78 12.09
N LYS A 275 -17.79 -23.87 11.12
CA LYS A 275 -16.52 -23.22 10.79
C LYS A 275 -16.60 -21.74 11.14
N HIS A 276 -15.72 -21.27 12.02
CA HIS A 276 -15.59 -19.85 12.36
C HIS A 276 -15.10 -19.06 11.14
N ARG A 277 -15.93 -18.16 10.61
CA ARG A 277 -15.61 -17.35 9.41
C ARG A 277 -15.79 -15.87 9.72
N GLY A 278 -14.75 -15.27 10.30
CA GLY A 278 -14.65 -13.83 10.53
C GLY A 278 -15.11 -13.36 11.91
N TRP A 279 -14.55 -12.22 12.33
CA TRP A 279 -14.75 -11.63 13.66
C TRP A 279 -15.09 -10.15 13.47
N PHE A 280 -16.10 -9.68 14.19
CA PHE A 280 -16.56 -8.30 14.13
C PHE A 280 -16.69 -7.76 15.54
N VAL A 281 -16.12 -6.59 15.81
CA VAL A 281 -16.45 -5.80 16.99
C VAL A 281 -17.53 -4.83 16.56
N CYS A 282 -18.72 -4.94 17.17
CA CYS A 282 -19.75 -3.93 17.04
C CYS A 282 -19.67 -3.03 18.27
N THR A 283 -19.50 -1.73 18.09
CA THR A 283 -19.63 -0.79 19.22
C THR A 283 -21.13 -0.56 19.53
N PRO A 284 -21.49 -0.05 20.72
CA PRO A 284 -22.88 0.27 21.07
C PRO A 284 -23.58 1.21 20.07
N GLU A 285 -22.80 1.97 19.30
CA GLU A 285 -23.27 2.90 18.27
C GLU A 285 -23.54 2.22 16.90
N GLY A 286 -23.32 0.91 16.79
CA GLY A 286 -23.63 0.13 15.57
C GLY A 286 -22.52 0.11 14.51
N GLU A 287 -21.31 0.59 14.83
CA GLU A 287 -20.16 0.49 13.92
C GLU A 287 -19.55 -0.91 13.93
N VAL A 288 -19.51 -1.54 12.77
CA VAL A 288 -18.86 -2.85 12.55
C VAL A 288 -17.40 -2.63 12.15
N GLN A 289 -16.46 -2.84 13.05
CA GLN A 289 -15.03 -2.82 12.72
C GLN A 289 -14.48 -4.24 12.52
N ARG A 290 -13.75 -4.44 11.43
CA ARG A 290 -13.04 -5.70 11.11
C ARG A 290 -11.70 -5.73 11.87
N TYR A 291 -11.56 -6.63 12.84
CA TYR A 291 -10.36 -6.69 13.69
C TYR A 291 -9.24 -7.56 13.07
N ILE A 292 -7.98 -7.16 13.25
CA ILE A 292 -6.75 -7.82 12.77
C ILE A 292 -6.10 -8.66 13.90
N PRO A 293 -5.40 -9.78 13.59
CA PRO A 293 -5.33 -11.01 14.42
C PRO A 293 -4.52 -11.02 15.72
N GLY A 294 -3.88 -9.93 16.14
CA GLY A 294 -2.92 -9.95 17.26
C GLY A 294 -3.54 -10.30 18.62
N ALA A 295 -4.50 -9.49 19.07
CA ALA A 295 -5.20 -9.68 20.35
C ALA A 295 -6.20 -10.85 20.35
N LEU A 296 -6.51 -11.39 19.17
CA LEU A 296 -7.52 -12.43 18.99
C LEU A 296 -6.95 -13.83 19.30
N LYS A 297 -5.63 -14.02 19.17
CA LYS A 297 -4.98 -15.31 19.38
C LYS A 297 -5.11 -15.76 20.84
N ASP A 298 -4.95 -14.84 21.78
CA ASP A 298 -5.04 -15.14 23.21
C ASP A 298 -6.48 -15.43 23.62
N ALA A 299 -7.45 -14.65 23.11
CA ALA A 299 -8.88 -14.92 23.31
C ALA A 299 -9.33 -16.27 22.73
N ILE A 300 -8.78 -16.69 21.58
CA ILE A 300 -9.06 -18.00 20.97
C ILE A 300 -8.47 -19.15 21.80
N ILE A 301 -7.29 -18.95 22.40
CA ILE A 301 -6.67 -19.94 23.30
C ILE A 301 -7.49 -20.07 24.58
N GLU A 302 -7.97 -18.95 25.14
CA GLU A 302 -8.84 -18.92 26.32
C GLU A 302 -10.15 -19.69 26.07
N LEU A 303 -10.85 -19.39 24.98
CA LEU A 303 -12.14 -20.01 24.63
C LEU A 303 -12.02 -21.51 24.35
N ARG A 304 -10.96 -21.96 23.65
CA ARG A 304 -10.72 -23.40 23.46
C ARG A 304 -10.49 -24.13 24.77
N ARG A 305 -9.84 -23.49 25.74
CA ARG A 305 -9.62 -24.06 27.08
C ARG A 305 -10.89 -24.13 27.91
N GLU A 306 -11.91 -23.33 27.62
CA GLU A 306 -13.22 -23.40 28.28
C GLU A 306 -14.10 -24.51 27.67
N ASP A 307 -14.08 -24.63 26.33
CA ASP A 307 -14.80 -25.68 25.59
C ASP A 307 -14.27 -27.09 25.96
N GLU A 308 -12.95 -27.23 26.13
CA GLU A 308 -12.31 -28.47 26.63
C GLU A 308 -12.63 -28.78 28.10
N ARG A 309 -13.14 -27.80 28.87
CA ARG A 309 -13.60 -27.99 30.26
C ARG A 309 -15.09 -28.38 30.36
N GLY A 310 -15.81 -28.44 29.24
CA GLY A 310 -17.18 -28.95 29.18
C GLY A 310 -18.23 -28.06 29.83
N HIS A 311 -18.05 -26.73 29.77
CA HIS A 311 -19.05 -25.73 30.14
C HIS A 311 -19.75 -25.16 28.91
#